data_AF-A0A950J913-F1
#
_entry.id   AF-A0A950J913-F1
#
_cell.length_a   1.000
_cell.length_b   1.000
_cell.length_c   1.000
_cell.angle_alpha   90.00
_cell.angle_beta   90.00
_cell.angle_gamma   90.00
#
_symmetry.space_group_name_H-M   'P 1'
#
loop_
_entity.id
_entity.type
_entity.pdbx_description
1 polymer ?
#
loop_
_entity_poly.entity_id
_entity_poly.type
_entity_poly.pdbx_seq_one_letter_code
_entity_poly.pdbx_strand_id
1 'polypeptide(L)' 'MSAPVPTAHWLEYMDWANPILAEPLKIVDGHAVIPDRPGNGLVWNADAVARYRIT' A
#
# COMPACT_ATOMS: atom_id res chain seq x y z
N MET A 1 6.50 -10.38 -3.59
CA MET A 1 7.16 -10.68 -2.30
C MET A 1 6.28 -10.20 -1.16
N SER A 2 5.68 -11.11 -0.39
CA SER A 2 5.01 -10.78 0.87
C SER A 2 5.96 -11.16 2.01
N ALA A 3 6.24 -10.23 2.92
CA ALA A 3 7.44 -10.30 3.76
C ALA A 3 7.40 -11.27 4.97
N PRO A 4 6.27 -11.53 5.66
CA PRO A 4 6.35 -12.23 6.93
C PRO A 4 6.18 -13.76 6.87
N VAL A 5 5.83 -14.35 5.73
CA VAL A 5 5.57 -15.81 5.65
C VAL A 5 6.62 -16.56 4.82
N PRO A 6 7.19 -17.68 5.33
CA PRO A 6 8.31 -18.39 4.68
C PRO A 6 8.03 -18.88 3.25
N THR A 7 6.77 -19.00 2.86
CA THR A 7 6.33 -19.47 1.53
C THR A 7 5.71 -18.37 0.67
N ALA A 8 5.83 -17.10 1.06
CA ALA A 8 5.31 -15.99 0.27
C ALA A 8 6.22 -15.67 -0.92
N HIS A 9 5.87 -16.23 -2.07
CA HIS A 9 6.58 -15.97 -3.32
C HIS A 9 5.99 -14.76 -4.04
N TRP A 10 4.66 -14.64 -4.07
CA TRP A 10 3.94 -13.60 -4.80
C TRP A 10 3.16 -12.68 -3.86
N LEU A 11 3.04 -11.42 -4.27
CA LEU A 11 2.18 -10.43 -3.64
C LEU A 11 1.29 -9.86 -4.74
N GLU A 12 -0.02 -9.97 -4.57
CA GLU A 12 -0.96 -9.32 -5.48
C GLU A 12 -0.87 -7.80 -5.29
N TYR A 13 -0.79 -7.08 -6.41
CA TYR A 13 -0.72 -5.62 -6.43
C TYR A 13 -1.81 -5.07 -7.34
N MET A 14 -2.60 -4.16 -6.80
CA MET A 14 -3.57 -3.34 -7.54
C MET A 14 -3.41 -1.88 -7.08
N ASP A 15 -3.50 -0.94 -8.00
CA ASP A 15 -3.31 0.49 -7.75
C ASP A 15 -4.60 1.23 -7.36
N TRP A 16 -5.73 0.53 -7.25
CA TRP A 16 -7.05 1.11 -7.02
C TRP A 16 -7.14 1.99 -5.77
N ALA A 17 -6.37 1.66 -4.73
CA ALA A 17 -6.34 2.42 -3.48
C ALA A 17 -5.39 3.63 -3.53
N ASN A 18 -4.51 3.75 -4.53
CA ASN A 18 -3.51 4.82 -4.61
C ASN A 18 -4.12 6.23 -4.49
N PRO A 19 -5.30 6.54 -5.06
CA PRO A 19 -5.91 7.87 -4.95
C PRO A 19 -6.28 8.30 -3.53
N ILE A 20 -6.43 7.36 -2.59
CA ILE A 20 -6.83 7.63 -1.19
C ILE A 20 -5.70 7.40 -0.18
N LEU A 21 -4.51 7.00 -0.64
CA LEU A 21 -3.32 6.83 0.20
C LEU A 21 -2.45 8.08 0.17
N ALA A 22 -1.91 8.47 1.32
CA ALA A 22 -0.93 9.54 1.41
C ALA A 22 0.43 9.12 0.81
N GLU A 23 0.77 7.83 0.96
CA GLU A 23 1.99 7.22 0.41
C GLU A 23 1.63 5.88 -0.24
N PRO A 24 1.44 5.83 -1.58
CA PRO A 24 1.22 4.58 -2.30
C PRO A 24 2.40 3.60 -2.17
N LEU A 25 2.12 2.30 -2.26
CA LEU A 25 3.14 1.25 -2.27
C LEU A 25 4.06 1.42 -3.47
N LYS A 26 5.38 1.41 -3.23
CA LYS A 26 6.38 1.47 -4.30
C LYS A 26 6.68 0.07 -4.79
N ILE A 27 6.60 -0.13 -6.11
CA ILE A 27 7.09 -1.33 -6.80
C ILE A 27 8.38 -0.96 -7.54
N VAL A 28 9.47 -1.64 -7.23
CA VAL A 28 10.79 -1.47 -7.88
C VAL A 28 11.26 -2.84 -8.35
N ASP A 29 11.62 -2.97 -9.62
CA ASP A 29 12.07 -4.23 -10.24
C ASP A 29 11.12 -5.42 -9.99
N GLY A 30 9.81 -5.16 -9.99
CA GLY A 30 8.79 -6.19 -9.72
C GLY A 30 8.60 -6.54 -8.24
N HIS A 31 9.26 -5.82 -7.32
CA HIS A 31 9.22 -6.08 -5.88
C HIS A 31 8.56 -4.93 -5.13
N ALA A 32 7.69 -5.26 -4.18
CA ALA A 32 7.14 -4.31 -3.24
C ALA A 32 8.22 -3.85 -2.26
N VAL A 33 8.40 -2.54 -2.15
CA VAL A 33 9.36 -1.91 -1.23
C VAL A 33 8.68 -1.69 0.11
N ILE A 34 9.25 -2.28 1.16
CA ILE A 34 8.76 -2.11 2.53
C ILE A 34 9.25 -0.73 3.03
N PRO A 35 8.35 0.15 3.51
CA PRO A 35 8.75 1.45 4.03
C PRO A 35 9.43 1.30 5.41
N ASP A 36 10.46 2.11 5.66
CA ASP A 36 11.26 2.12 6.90
C ASP A 36 10.57 2.84 8.09
N ARG A 37 9.25 3.06 7.99
CA ARG A 37 8.46 3.69 9.05
C ARG A 37 7.69 2.65 9.86
N PRO A 38 7.51 2.85 11.18
CA PRO A 38 6.71 1.96 12.01
C PRO A 38 5.25 1.83 11.51
N GLY A 39 4.66 0.67 11.76
CA GLY A 39 3.25 0.38 11.46
C GLY A 39 3.07 -0.61 10.31
N ASN A 40 1.90 -0.59 9.68
CA ASN A 40 1.51 -1.53 8.63
C ASN A 40 1.80 -1.05 7.20
N GLY A 41 2.54 0.05 7.05
CA GLY A 41 2.84 0.64 5.74
C GLY A 41 1.70 1.41 5.08
N LEU A 42 0.55 1.59 5.72
CA LEU A 42 -0.59 2.36 5.18
C LEU A 42 -0.77 3.70 5.90
N VAL A 43 -0.95 4.77 5.12
CA VAL A 43 -1.33 6.09 5.62
C VAL A 43 -2.42 6.63 4.70
N TRP A 44 -3.56 7.02 5.27
CA TRP A 44 -4.68 7.58 4.52
C TRP A 44 -4.44 9.04 4.18
N ASN A 45 -4.81 9.43 2.96
CA ASN A 45 -5.01 10.83 2.64
C ASN A 45 -6.42 11.22 3.09
N ALA A 46 -6.53 11.94 4.21
CA ALA A 46 -7.81 12.28 4.84
C ALA A 46 -8.74 13.06 3.90
N ASP A 47 -8.20 14.00 3.12
CA ASP A 47 -8.97 14.83 2.19
C ASP A 47 -9.52 13.97 1.03
N ALA A 48 -8.70 13.07 0.50
CA ALA A 48 -9.13 12.16 -0.57
C ALA A 48 -10.18 11.16 -0.06
N VAL A 49 -9.99 10.60 1.13
CA VAL A 49 -10.99 9.72 1.76
C VAL A 49 -12.31 10.47 1.94
N ALA A 50 -12.29 11.70 2.44
CA ALA A 50 -13.50 12.51 2.60
C ALA A 50 -14.22 12.75 1.26
N ARG A 51 -13.48 13.00 0.18
CA ARG A 51 -14.02 13.22 -1.16
C ARG A 51 -14.75 11.99 -1.74
N TYR A 52 -14.22 10.79 -1.50
CA TYR A 52 -14.75 9.55 -2.09
C TYR A 52 -15.69 8.77 -1.17
N ARG A 53 -15.88 9.24 0.07
CA ARG A 53 -16.78 8.59 1.02
C ARG A 53 -18.23 8.73 0.57
N ILE A 54 -18.92 7.60 0.45
CA ILE A 54 -20.37 7.56 0.33
C ILE A 54 -20.92 7.44 1.75
N THR A 55 -21.85 8.32 2.11
CA THR A 55 -22.52 8.36 3.42
C THR A 55 -24.01 8.15 3.27
#